data_AF-A0A352XQ85-F1
#
_entry.id   AF-A0A352XQ85-F1
#
_cell.length_a   1.000
_cell.length_b   1.000
_cell.length_c   1.000
_cell.angle_alpha   90.00
_cell.angle_beta   90.00
_cell.angle_gamma   90.00
#
_symmetry.space_group_name_H-M   'P 1'
#
loop_
_entity.id
_entity.type
_entity.pdbx_description
1 polymer ?
#
loop_
_entity_poly.entity_id
_entity_poly.type
_entity_poly.pdbx_seq_one_letter_code
_entity_poly.pdbx_strand_id
1 'polypeptide(L)'
;MIERGDDLQSQIHTVACLVIRRCAQEILTPEVLTEQILREWMVLRKGVDHPSHQLLTRIALRICSRALCQAYRSPQIEVRNAAFANLRRYLEGSLRSTGYASTFQQNASAAEDVLQQVLEEMYLSVTRNPLAGPDDQASFLKWAQTALIRHAHAYVQKREKEPCFSLEKQQEQYNDIADDEQHQNPQQYVERQELKQALKDAILSLHNLRYRQVLLYTYLADMNESELADLLHVSVQEIYMWRYRALRALRNKEELMQILQAWRE
;
A
#
# COMPACT_ATOMS: atom_id res chain seq x y z
N MET A 1 -41.13 -42.48 6.76
CA MET A 1 -39.84 -42.17 6.10
C MET A 1 -39.84 -40.81 5.38
N ILE A 2 -40.91 -40.01 5.44
CA ILE A 2 -41.03 -38.74 4.70
C ILE A 2 -40.37 -37.57 5.45
N GLU A 3 -40.42 -37.56 6.79
CA GLU A 3 -39.89 -36.46 7.63
C GLU A 3 -38.37 -36.22 7.53
N ARG A 4 -37.58 -37.23 7.12
CA ARG A 4 -36.10 -37.11 7.08
C ARG A 4 -35.57 -36.44 5.81
N GLY A 5 -36.36 -36.43 4.73
CA GLY A 5 -36.00 -35.73 3.48
C GLY A 5 -36.19 -34.22 3.61
N ASP A 6 -37.25 -33.82 4.31
CA ASP A 6 -37.63 -32.42 4.50
C ASP A 6 -36.61 -31.66 5.39
N ASP A 7 -36.04 -32.33 6.40
CA ASP A 7 -35.06 -31.73 7.30
C ASP A 7 -33.72 -31.40 6.60
N LEU A 8 -33.22 -32.32 5.77
CA LEU A 8 -32.01 -32.08 4.96
C LEU A 8 -32.23 -30.96 3.93
N GLN A 9 -33.39 -30.96 3.26
CA GLN A 9 -33.71 -29.94 2.27
C GLN A 9 -33.84 -28.55 2.91
N SER A 10 -34.46 -28.47 4.09
CA SER A 10 -34.53 -27.25 4.90
C SER A 10 -33.15 -26.74 5.33
N GLN A 11 -32.26 -27.66 5.75
CA GLN A 11 -30.89 -27.33 6.10
C GLN A 11 -30.10 -26.78 4.91
N ILE A 12 -30.19 -27.43 3.75
CA ILE A 12 -29.53 -26.99 2.51
C ILE A 12 -30.07 -25.63 2.08
N HIS A 13 -31.38 -25.43 2.14
CA HIS A 13 -32.01 -24.15 1.80
C HIS A 13 -31.53 -23.02 2.70
N THR A 14 -31.41 -23.27 4.00
CA THR A 14 -30.86 -22.30 4.96
C THR A 14 -29.41 -21.92 4.61
N VAL A 15 -28.57 -22.91 4.26
CA VAL A 15 -27.20 -22.67 3.78
C VAL A 15 -27.20 -21.85 2.49
N ALA A 16 -28.07 -22.20 1.54
CA ALA A 16 -28.18 -21.50 0.27
C ALA A 16 -28.53 -20.01 0.45
N CYS A 17 -29.55 -19.71 1.26
CA CYS A 17 -29.94 -18.35 1.60
C CYS A 17 -28.78 -17.54 2.22
N LEU A 18 -28.07 -18.15 3.18
CA LEU A 18 -26.95 -17.50 3.86
C LEU A 18 -25.79 -17.20 2.90
N VAL A 19 -25.42 -18.16 2.06
CA VAL A 19 -24.29 -18.01 1.12
C VAL A 19 -24.65 -17.03 -0.01
N ILE A 20 -25.86 -17.08 -0.55
CA ILE A 20 -26.32 -16.12 -1.57
C ILE A 20 -26.27 -14.70 -1.03
N ARG A 21 -26.80 -14.46 0.17
CA ARG A 21 -26.75 -13.14 0.80
C ARG A 21 -25.31 -12.62 0.92
N ARG A 22 -24.35 -13.52 1.12
CA ARG A 22 -22.93 -13.18 1.28
C ARG A 22 -22.26 -12.84 -0.05
N CYS A 23 -22.53 -13.57 -1.13
CA CYS A 23 -21.72 -13.43 -2.35
C CYS A 23 -22.43 -13.66 -3.69
N ALA A 24 -23.73 -13.96 -3.79
CA ALA A 24 -24.35 -14.28 -5.08
C ALA A 24 -25.79 -13.74 -5.23
N GLN A 25 -26.14 -12.64 -4.56
CA GLN A 25 -27.44 -12.00 -4.71
C GLN A 25 -27.67 -11.59 -6.17
N GLU A 26 -28.89 -11.79 -6.66
CA GLU A 26 -29.30 -11.47 -8.05
C GLU A 26 -28.59 -12.28 -9.15
N ILE A 27 -27.60 -13.10 -8.79
CA ILE A 27 -26.89 -14.03 -9.70
C ILE A 27 -27.46 -15.44 -9.57
N LEU A 28 -27.75 -15.86 -8.34
CA LEU A 28 -28.36 -17.16 -8.04
C LEU A 28 -29.58 -16.97 -7.13
N THR A 29 -30.59 -17.81 -7.31
CA THR A 29 -31.71 -17.91 -6.38
C THR A 29 -31.48 -19.03 -5.36
N PRO A 30 -32.07 -18.94 -4.15
CA PRO A 30 -31.95 -19.98 -3.14
C PRO A 30 -32.39 -21.36 -3.63
N GLU A 31 -33.41 -21.43 -4.48
CA GLU A 31 -33.95 -22.67 -5.03
C GLU A 31 -32.94 -23.34 -5.95
N VAL A 32 -32.37 -22.57 -6.88
CA VAL A 32 -31.34 -23.05 -7.83
C VAL A 32 -30.10 -23.54 -7.07
N LEU A 33 -29.63 -22.76 -6.08
CA LEU A 33 -28.47 -23.16 -5.30
C LEU A 33 -28.76 -24.39 -4.42
N THR A 34 -29.95 -24.48 -3.83
CA THR A 34 -30.38 -25.65 -3.05
C THR A 34 -30.32 -26.92 -3.89
N GLU A 35 -30.88 -26.87 -5.10
CA GLU A 35 -30.86 -27.99 -6.03
C GLU A 35 -29.43 -28.39 -6.42
N GLN A 36 -28.57 -27.42 -6.73
CA GLN A 36 -27.17 -27.69 -7.10
C GLN A 36 -26.35 -28.25 -5.94
N ILE A 37 -26.54 -27.77 -4.70
CA ILE A 37 -25.89 -28.34 -3.52
C ILE A 37 -26.32 -29.79 -3.33
N LEU A 38 -27.62 -30.07 -3.47
CA LEU A 38 -28.17 -31.42 -3.30
C LEU A 38 -27.61 -32.38 -4.35
N ARG A 39 -27.51 -31.95 -5.62
CA ARG A 39 -26.87 -32.71 -6.71
C ARG A 39 -25.39 -32.98 -6.43
N GLU A 40 -24.59 -31.97 -6.08
CA GLU A 40 -23.16 -32.17 -5.77
C GLU A 40 -22.98 -33.08 -4.54
N TRP A 41 -23.83 -32.93 -3.51
CA TRP A 41 -23.81 -33.79 -2.33
C TRP A 41 -24.10 -35.25 -2.67
N MET A 42 -25.11 -35.53 -3.49
CA MET A 42 -25.46 -36.90 -3.91
C MET A 42 -24.30 -37.62 -4.60
N VAL A 43 -23.49 -36.90 -5.37
CA VAL A 43 -22.29 -37.45 -6.02
C VAL A 43 -21.17 -37.75 -4.99
N LEU A 44 -21.06 -36.93 -3.94
CA LEU A 44 -20.02 -37.07 -2.91
C LEU A 44 -20.36 -38.06 -1.79
N ARG A 45 -21.64 -38.43 -1.65
CA ARG A 45 -22.19 -39.28 -0.59
C ARG A 45 -21.73 -40.75 -0.73
N LYS A 46 -20.44 -41.02 -0.56
CA LYS A 46 -19.86 -42.38 -0.48
C LYS A 46 -20.07 -42.96 0.93
N GLY A 47 -21.31 -43.27 1.29
CA GLY A 47 -21.64 -43.94 2.56
C GLY A 47 -21.75 -43.05 3.80
N VAL A 48 -21.83 -41.73 3.62
CA VAL A 48 -22.12 -40.78 4.71
C VAL A 48 -23.62 -40.51 4.74
N ASP A 49 -24.25 -40.68 5.91
CA ASP A 49 -25.70 -40.50 6.01
C ASP A 49 -26.14 -39.03 6.00
N HIS A 50 -25.34 -38.13 6.59
CA HIS A 50 -25.70 -36.72 6.72
C HIS A 50 -24.50 -35.79 6.44
N PRO A 51 -24.66 -34.76 5.59
CA PRO A 51 -23.59 -33.80 5.36
C PRO A 51 -23.44 -32.86 6.55
N SER A 52 -22.20 -32.52 6.90
CA SER A 52 -21.96 -31.47 7.90
C SER A 52 -22.32 -30.10 7.33
N HIS A 53 -22.75 -29.17 8.19
CA HIS A 53 -23.03 -27.79 7.79
C HIS A 53 -21.82 -27.10 7.12
N GLN A 54 -20.60 -27.43 7.56
CA GLN A 54 -19.37 -26.93 6.94
C GLN A 54 -19.17 -27.47 5.52
N LEU A 55 -19.48 -28.75 5.27
CA LEU A 55 -19.41 -29.34 3.95
C LEU A 55 -20.43 -28.71 3.00
N LEU A 56 -21.68 -28.55 3.45
CA LEU A 56 -22.73 -27.88 2.68
C LEU A 56 -22.32 -26.44 2.33
N THR A 57 -21.81 -25.69 3.31
CA THR A 57 -21.30 -24.32 3.09
C THR A 57 -20.15 -24.29 2.08
N ARG A 58 -19.24 -25.28 2.12
CA ARG A 58 -18.13 -25.39 1.17
C ARG A 58 -18.62 -25.68 -0.26
N ILE A 59 -19.58 -26.59 -0.42
CA ILE A 59 -20.21 -26.89 -1.71
C ILE A 59 -20.89 -25.62 -2.25
N ALA A 60 -21.71 -24.97 -1.42
CA ALA A 60 -22.41 -23.74 -1.76
C ALA A 60 -21.45 -22.63 -2.21
N LEU A 61 -20.37 -22.38 -1.46
CA LEU A 61 -19.36 -21.38 -1.82
C LEU A 61 -18.65 -21.70 -3.14
N ARG A 62 -18.37 -22.97 -3.44
CA ARG A 62 -17.78 -23.37 -4.74
C ARG A 62 -18.73 -23.09 -5.89
N ILE A 63 -20.01 -23.40 -5.73
CA ILE A 63 -21.05 -23.11 -6.72
C ILE A 63 -21.18 -21.60 -6.94
N CYS A 64 -21.33 -20.81 -5.87
CA CYS A 64 -21.39 -19.35 -5.95
C CYS A 64 -20.13 -18.73 -6.57
N SER A 65 -18.95 -19.28 -6.26
CA SER A 65 -17.68 -18.85 -6.83
C SER A 65 -17.65 -19.02 -8.36
N ARG A 66 -18.16 -20.15 -8.87
CA ARG A 66 -18.30 -20.37 -10.32
C ARG A 66 -19.27 -19.39 -10.96
N ALA A 67 -20.46 -19.23 -10.37
CA ALA A 67 -21.49 -18.32 -10.88
C ALA A 67 -20.99 -16.87 -10.91
N LEU A 68 -20.30 -16.43 -9.85
CA LEU A 68 -19.66 -15.12 -9.79
C LEU A 68 -18.59 -14.94 -10.85
N CYS A 69 -17.74 -15.94 -11.07
CA CYS A 69 -16.70 -15.88 -12.09
C CYS A 69 -17.30 -15.71 -13.50
N GLN A 70 -18.39 -16.43 -13.78
CA GLN A 70 -19.13 -16.30 -15.04
C GLN A 70 -19.77 -14.92 -15.18
N ALA A 71 -20.43 -14.43 -14.13
CA ALA A 71 -21.05 -13.11 -14.13
C ALA A 71 -20.03 -11.98 -14.27
N TYR A 72 -18.88 -12.11 -13.60
CA TYR A 72 -17.72 -11.20 -13.71
C TYR A 72 -17.18 -11.12 -15.14
N ARG A 73 -17.10 -12.26 -15.84
CA ARG A 73 -16.66 -12.35 -17.25
C ARG A 73 -17.76 -12.02 -18.27
N SER A 74 -18.97 -11.69 -17.81
CA SER A 74 -20.11 -11.48 -18.71
C SER A 74 -19.91 -10.25 -19.60
N PRO A 75 -20.28 -10.33 -20.90
CA PRO A 75 -20.30 -9.14 -21.76
C PRO A 75 -21.40 -8.17 -21.36
N GLN A 76 -22.47 -8.64 -20.71
CA GLN A 76 -23.59 -7.81 -20.24
C GLN A 76 -23.17 -6.99 -19.03
N ILE A 77 -23.34 -5.67 -19.12
CA ILE A 77 -22.85 -4.74 -18.09
C ILE A 77 -23.63 -4.89 -16.78
N GLU A 78 -24.92 -5.19 -16.86
CA GLU A 78 -25.82 -5.38 -15.72
C GLU A 78 -25.40 -6.59 -14.89
N VAL A 79 -25.15 -7.72 -15.57
CA VAL A 79 -24.69 -8.97 -14.93
C VAL A 79 -23.32 -8.78 -14.28
N ARG A 80 -22.41 -8.09 -14.95
CA ARG A 80 -21.09 -7.79 -14.43
C ARG A 80 -21.15 -6.83 -13.25
N ASN A 81 -22.00 -5.81 -13.29
CA ASN A 81 -22.23 -4.90 -12.16
C ASN A 81 -22.77 -5.65 -10.94
N ALA A 82 -23.70 -6.59 -11.13
CA ALA A 82 -24.16 -7.47 -10.07
C ALA A 82 -23.01 -8.31 -9.48
N ALA A 83 -22.10 -8.83 -10.32
CA ALA A 83 -20.91 -9.53 -9.86
C ALA A 83 -19.99 -8.64 -9.00
N PHE A 84 -19.72 -7.41 -9.42
CA PHE A 84 -18.91 -6.45 -8.66
C PHE A 84 -19.57 -6.05 -7.33
N ALA A 85 -20.88 -5.83 -7.31
CA ALA A 85 -21.62 -5.55 -6.07
C ALA A 85 -21.50 -6.70 -5.06
N ASN A 86 -21.61 -7.95 -5.54
CA ASN A 86 -21.44 -9.14 -4.71
C ASN A 86 -20.00 -9.35 -4.24
N LEU A 87 -19.03 -9.10 -5.12
CA LEU A 87 -17.61 -9.14 -4.77
C LEU A 87 -17.28 -8.14 -3.67
N ARG A 88 -17.74 -6.88 -3.78
CA ARG A 88 -17.56 -5.86 -2.75
C ARG A 88 -18.06 -6.35 -1.38
N ARG A 89 -19.30 -6.85 -1.32
CA ARG A 89 -19.90 -7.38 -0.09
C ARG A 89 -19.11 -8.56 0.49
N TYR A 90 -18.69 -9.49 -0.36
CA TYR A 90 -17.92 -10.65 0.07
C TYR A 90 -16.53 -10.28 0.59
N LEU A 91 -15.84 -9.35 -0.09
CA LEU A 91 -14.52 -8.89 0.26
C LEU A 91 -14.54 -8.03 1.52
N GLU A 92 -15.54 -7.17 1.70
CA GLU A 92 -15.75 -6.41 2.94
C GLU A 92 -15.88 -7.34 4.15
N GLY A 93 -16.74 -8.36 4.04
CA GLY A 93 -16.88 -9.38 5.09
C GLY A 93 -15.60 -10.18 5.31
N SER A 94 -14.82 -10.42 4.24
CA SER A 94 -13.53 -11.12 4.34
C SER A 94 -12.47 -10.25 5.02
N LEU A 95 -12.40 -8.95 4.72
CA LEU A 95 -11.46 -8.02 5.30
C LEU A 95 -11.60 -7.95 6.83
N ARG A 96 -12.85 -7.91 7.31
CA ARG A 96 -13.19 -7.95 8.74
C ARG A 96 -12.77 -9.23 9.45
N SER A 97 -12.50 -10.31 8.72
CA SER A 97 -12.03 -11.59 9.27
C SER A 97 -10.52 -11.81 9.13
N THR A 98 -9.80 -10.87 8.51
CA THR A 98 -8.34 -10.95 8.34
C THR A 98 -7.58 -10.39 9.54
N GLY A 99 -6.27 -10.66 9.60
CA GLY A 99 -5.37 -10.08 10.61
C GLY A 99 -5.28 -8.55 10.57
N TYR A 100 -5.77 -7.91 9.51
CA TYR A 100 -5.79 -6.44 9.37
C TYR A 100 -7.07 -5.79 9.90
N ALA A 101 -8.04 -6.58 10.41
CA ALA A 101 -9.35 -6.09 10.80
C ALA A 101 -9.30 -4.93 11.81
N SER A 102 -8.40 -5.01 12.80
CA SER A 102 -8.24 -3.95 13.81
C SER A 102 -7.75 -2.63 13.19
N THR A 103 -6.84 -2.68 12.23
CA THR A 103 -6.33 -1.50 11.52
C THR A 103 -7.43 -0.80 10.73
N PHE A 104 -8.28 -1.57 10.04
CA PHE A 104 -9.38 -1.04 9.24
C PHE A 104 -10.62 -0.65 10.07
N GLN A 105 -10.79 -1.18 11.28
CA GLN A 105 -11.82 -0.71 12.21
C GLN A 105 -11.53 0.69 12.75
N GLN A 106 -10.25 1.02 12.95
CA GLN A 106 -9.81 2.34 13.39
C GLN A 106 -9.90 3.39 12.28
N ASN A 107 -9.96 2.96 11.02
CA ASN A 107 -10.01 3.85 9.87
C ASN A 107 -10.97 3.30 8.80
N ALA A 108 -12.25 3.70 8.87
CA ALA A 108 -13.27 3.21 7.96
C ALA A 108 -13.00 3.58 6.48
N SER A 109 -12.39 4.74 6.21
CA SER A 109 -12.05 5.13 4.83
C SER A 109 -10.94 4.25 4.24
N ALA A 110 -10.00 3.78 5.06
CA ALA A 110 -8.95 2.86 4.62
C ALA A 110 -9.51 1.54 4.08
N ALA A 111 -10.59 1.04 4.69
CA ALA A 111 -11.23 -0.19 4.24
C ALA A 111 -11.85 -0.01 2.85
N GLU A 112 -12.50 1.14 2.62
CA GLU A 112 -13.11 1.47 1.33
C GLU A 112 -12.02 1.67 0.25
N ASP A 113 -10.93 2.36 0.57
CA ASP A 113 -9.82 2.58 -0.37
C ASP A 113 -9.23 1.25 -0.87
N VAL A 114 -8.97 0.31 0.05
CA VAL A 114 -8.45 -1.01 -0.29
C VAL A 114 -9.46 -1.80 -1.13
N LEU A 115 -10.74 -1.77 -0.77
CA LEU A 115 -11.78 -2.44 -1.55
C LEU A 115 -11.88 -1.87 -2.97
N GLN A 116 -11.84 -0.54 -3.10
CA GLN A 116 -11.89 0.15 -4.38
C GLN A 116 -10.70 -0.21 -5.27
N GLN A 117 -9.48 -0.22 -4.72
CA GLN A 117 -8.26 -0.63 -5.44
C GLN A 117 -8.35 -2.07 -5.96
N VAL A 118 -8.88 -2.99 -5.14
CA VAL A 118 -9.07 -4.39 -5.55
C VAL A 118 -10.09 -4.50 -6.67
N LEU A 119 -11.24 -3.84 -6.54
CA LEU A 119 -12.30 -3.88 -7.55
C LEU A 119 -11.86 -3.22 -8.86
N GLU A 120 -11.10 -2.12 -8.80
CA GLU A 120 -10.51 -1.47 -9.97
C GLU A 120 -9.53 -2.41 -10.68
N GLU A 121 -8.61 -3.06 -9.95
CA GLU A 121 -7.69 -4.05 -10.54
C GLU A 121 -8.47 -5.19 -11.24
N MET A 122 -9.52 -5.70 -10.60
CA MET A 122 -10.37 -6.74 -11.16
C MET A 122 -11.14 -6.25 -12.40
N TYR A 123 -11.62 -5.01 -12.40
CA TYR A 123 -12.30 -4.39 -13.54
C TYR A 123 -11.36 -4.20 -14.73
N LEU A 124 -10.16 -3.68 -14.49
CA LEU A 124 -9.15 -3.50 -15.54
C LEU A 124 -8.70 -4.85 -16.11
N SER A 125 -8.56 -5.88 -15.28
CA SER A 125 -8.13 -7.20 -15.75
C SER A 125 -9.17 -7.85 -16.68
N VAL A 126 -10.47 -7.82 -16.34
CA VAL A 126 -11.51 -8.37 -17.24
C VAL A 126 -11.74 -7.54 -18.49
N THR A 127 -11.55 -6.23 -18.42
CA THR A 127 -11.69 -5.33 -19.57
C THR A 127 -10.56 -5.56 -20.58
N ARG A 128 -9.34 -5.84 -20.11
CA ARG A 128 -8.18 -6.15 -20.97
C ARG A 128 -8.20 -7.59 -21.49
N ASN A 129 -8.68 -8.52 -20.67
CA ASN A 129 -8.76 -9.94 -21.01
C ASN A 129 -10.10 -10.52 -20.50
N PRO A 130 -11.05 -10.85 -21.39
CA PRO A 130 -12.33 -11.46 -21.01
C PRO A 130 -12.20 -12.79 -20.25
N LEU A 131 -11.04 -13.46 -20.33
CA LEU A 131 -10.73 -14.69 -19.59
C LEU A 131 -9.96 -14.44 -18.29
N ALA A 132 -9.82 -13.19 -17.84
CA ALA A 132 -9.12 -12.86 -16.60
C ALA A 132 -9.71 -13.57 -15.37
N GLY A 133 -8.88 -13.78 -14.35
CA GLY A 133 -9.19 -14.56 -13.15
C GLY A 133 -8.55 -15.95 -13.17
N PRO A 134 -8.92 -16.84 -12.25
CA PRO A 134 -8.35 -18.18 -12.17
C PRO A 134 -8.88 -19.10 -13.28
N ASP A 135 -8.07 -20.12 -13.62
CA ASP A 135 -8.46 -21.19 -14.54
C ASP A 135 -9.63 -22.00 -13.95
N ASP A 136 -9.52 -22.38 -12.68
CA ASP A 136 -10.62 -22.99 -11.93
C ASP A 136 -11.57 -21.92 -11.39
N GLN A 137 -12.76 -21.84 -12.01
CA GLN A 137 -13.81 -20.91 -11.61
C GLN A 137 -14.28 -21.12 -10.15
N ALA A 138 -14.16 -22.32 -9.59
CA ALA A 138 -14.51 -22.56 -8.19
C ALA A 138 -13.56 -21.84 -7.21
N SER A 139 -12.36 -21.50 -7.67
CA SER A 139 -11.33 -20.79 -6.90
C SER A 139 -11.43 -19.27 -6.99
N PHE A 140 -12.39 -18.72 -7.74
CA PHE A 140 -12.56 -17.27 -7.97
C PHE A 140 -12.65 -16.43 -6.69
N LEU A 141 -13.50 -16.82 -5.73
CA LEU A 141 -13.61 -16.11 -4.46
C LEU A 141 -12.29 -16.09 -3.66
N LYS A 142 -11.56 -17.22 -3.66
CA LYS A 142 -10.24 -17.31 -3.01
C LYS A 142 -9.21 -16.43 -3.71
N TRP A 143 -9.21 -16.42 -5.03
CA TRP A 143 -8.36 -15.56 -5.84
C TRP A 143 -8.61 -14.07 -5.54
N ALA A 144 -9.88 -13.65 -5.47
CA ALA A 144 -10.25 -12.29 -5.09
C ALA A 144 -9.81 -11.94 -3.66
N GLN A 145 -9.91 -12.89 -2.71
CA GLN A 145 -9.37 -12.71 -1.36
C GLN A 145 -7.85 -12.55 -1.34
N THR A 146 -7.11 -13.25 -2.21
CA THR A 146 -5.66 -13.08 -2.31
C THR A 146 -5.31 -11.67 -2.80
N ALA A 147 -6.05 -11.13 -3.77
CA ALA A 147 -5.88 -9.75 -4.21
C ALA A 147 -6.17 -8.76 -3.05
N LEU A 148 -7.26 -8.98 -2.32
CA LEU A 148 -7.60 -8.19 -1.12
C LEU A 148 -6.50 -8.19 -0.07
N ILE A 149 -5.99 -9.37 0.30
CA ILE A 149 -4.93 -9.50 1.33
C ILE A 149 -3.66 -8.77 0.88
N ARG A 150 -3.30 -8.88 -0.40
CA ARG A 150 -2.14 -8.19 -0.96
C ARG A 150 -2.27 -6.66 -0.86
N HIS A 151 -3.43 -6.11 -1.24
CA HIS A 151 -3.69 -4.67 -1.16
C HIS A 151 -3.79 -4.18 0.29
N ALA A 152 -4.46 -4.94 1.16
CA ALA A 152 -4.52 -4.65 2.59
C ALA A 152 -3.12 -4.60 3.21
N HIS A 153 -2.27 -5.58 2.89
CA HIS A 153 -0.89 -5.60 3.36
C HIS A 153 -0.08 -4.40 2.85
N ALA A 154 -0.18 -4.10 1.55
CA ALA A 154 0.51 -2.95 0.95
C ALA A 154 0.08 -1.62 1.57
N TYR A 155 -1.21 -1.45 1.84
CA TYR A 155 -1.76 -0.28 2.52
C TYR A 155 -1.15 -0.11 3.92
N VAL A 156 -1.17 -1.17 4.74
CA VAL A 156 -0.62 -1.14 6.10
C VAL A 156 0.88 -0.85 6.08
N GLN A 157 1.62 -1.51 5.20
CA GLN A 157 3.06 -1.28 5.03
C GLN A 157 3.38 0.17 4.60
N LYS A 158 2.58 0.74 3.70
CA LYS A 158 2.77 2.14 3.30
C LYS A 158 2.52 3.09 4.48
N ARG A 159 1.47 2.85 5.26
CA ARG A 159 1.14 3.65 6.44
C ARG A 159 2.22 3.56 7.54
N GLU A 160 2.82 2.39 7.73
CA GLU A 160 3.93 2.22 8.68
C GLU A 160 5.19 2.98 8.25
N LYS A 161 5.45 3.05 6.93
CA LYS A 161 6.61 3.75 6.36
C LYS A 161 6.41 5.26 6.25
N GLU A 162 5.18 5.71 6.05
CA GLU A 162 4.78 7.11 5.89
C GLU A 162 3.76 7.48 6.99
N PRO A 163 4.19 7.63 8.26
CA PRO A 163 3.29 8.08 9.30
C PRO A 163 2.81 9.50 8.98
N CYS A 164 1.55 9.60 8.55
CA CYS A 164 0.87 10.87 8.37
C CYS A 164 0.52 11.43 9.75
N PHE A 165 1.33 12.38 10.24
CA PHE A 165 0.99 13.14 11.43
C PHE A 165 -0.11 14.15 11.08
N SER A 166 -1.23 14.09 11.80
CA SER A 166 -2.28 15.09 11.69
C SER A 166 -1.83 16.36 12.42
N LEU A 167 -1.62 17.44 11.68
CA LEU A 167 -1.26 18.76 12.22
C LEU A 167 -2.33 19.30 13.18
N GLU A 168 -3.60 18.93 12.97
CA GLU A 168 -4.73 19.33 13.82
C GLU A 168 -4.70 18.64 15.19
N LYS A 169 -4.27 17.36 15.27
CA LYS A 169 -4.09 16.67 16.55
C LYS A 169 -2.89 17.17 17.35
N GLN A 170 -1.94 17.85 16.70
CA GLN A 170 -0.86 18.54 17.40
C GLN A 170 -1.33 19.84 18.08
N GLN A 171 -2.40 20.50 17.61
CA GLN A 171 -2.85 21.76 18.22
C GLN A 171 -3.30 21.61 19.67
N GLU A 172 -3.85 20.46 20.08
CA GLU A 172 -4.24 20.23 21.49
C GLU A 172 -3.05 19.95 22.41
N GLN A 173 -1.88 19.59 21.86
CA GLN A 173 -0.65 19.32 22.61
C GLN A 173 0.37 20.48 22.55
N TYR A 174 0.17 21.44 21.64
CA TYR A 174 0.98 22.65 21.45
C TYR A 174 0.22 23.93 21.86
N ASN A 175 -0.49 23.88 22.99
CA ASN A 175 -0.89 25.12 23.68
C ASN A 175 0.28 25.77 24.44
N ASP A 176 1.43 25.10 24.52
CA ASP A 176 2.70 25.80 24.65
C ASP A 176 3.14 26.17 23.24
N ILE A 177 3.12 27.48 22.99
CA ILE A 177 3.63 28.16 21.80
C ILE A 177 4.81 27.35 21.25
N ALA A 178 4.59 26.69 20.11
CA ALA A 178 5.71 26.26 19.29
C ALA A 178 6.46 27.55 18.98
N ASP A 179 7.62 27.72 19.62
CA ASP A 179 8.59 28.71 19.21
C ASP A 179 8.85 28.37 17.74
N ASP A 180 8.33 29.19 16.85
CA ASP A 180 8.53 29.08 15.42
C ASP A 180 10.03 28.85 15.22
N GLU A 181 10.44 27.69 14.73
CA GLU A 181 11.81 27.48 14.22
C GLU A 181 12.14 28.46 13.08
N GLN A 182 11.14 29.23 12.62
CA GLN A 182 11.26 30.35 11.68
C GLN A 182 11.56 31.70 12.32
N HIS A 183 11.45 31.86 13.65
CA HIS A 183 12.14 32.93 14.35
C HIS A 183 13.60 32.49 14.55
N GLN A 184 14.35 32.40 13.46
CA GLN A 184 15.80 32.51 13.54
C GLN A 184 16.06 33.80 14.32
N ASN A 185 16.56 33.63 15.55
CA ASN A 185 16.95 34.72 16.41
C ASN A 185 17.78 35.68 15.53
N PRO A 186 17.42 36.98 15.40
CA PRO A 186 18.10 37.88 14.46
C PRO A 186 19.62 37.88 14.69
N GLN A 187 20.06 37.61 15.91
CA GLN A 187 21.45 37.35 16.25
C GLN A 187 22.02 36.10 15.55
N GLN A 188 21.35 34.95 15.58
CA GLN A 188 21.78 33.72 14.90
C GLN A 188 21.79 33.88 13.37
N TYR A 189 20.88 34.67 12.80
CA TYR A 189 20.89 34.99 11.37
C TYR A 189 22.13 35.80 10.99
N VAL A 190 22.47 36.83 11.77
CA VAL A 190 23.68 37.64 11.59
C VAL A 190 24.94 36.79 11.77
N GLU A 191 25.00 35.98 12.84
CA GLU A 191 26.10 35.05 13.09
C GLU A 191 26.32 34.10 11.90
N ARG A 192 25.24 33.52 11.33
CA ARG A 192 25.32 32.66 10.13
C ARG A 192 25.79 33.41 8.89
N GLN A 193 25.36 34.66 8.70
CA GLN A 193 25.81 35.48 7.57
C GLN A 193 27.29 35.83 7.68
N GLU A 194 27.75 36.23 8.86
CA GLU A 194 29.17 36.47 9.15
C GLU A 194 30.00 35.20 8.94
N LEU A 195 29.49 34.05 9.38
CA LEU A 195 30.11 32.74 9.19
C LEU A 195 30.28 32.39 7.71
N LYS A 196 29.22 32.59 6.92
CA LYS A 196 29.22 32.31 5.48
C LYS A 196 30.19 33.23 4.73
N GLN A 197 30.26 34.49 5.15
CA GLN A 197 31.21 35.45 4.60
C GLN A 197 32.66 35.10 4.96
N ALA A 198 32.93 34.74 6.22
CA ALA A 198 34.25 34.29 6.66
C ALA A 198 34.72 33.02 5.91
N LEU A 199 33.81 32.07 5.67
CA LEU A 199 34.08 30.88 4.87
C LEU A 199 34.41 31.26 3.42
N LYS A 200 33.63 32.13 2.79
CA LYS A 200 33.86 32.60 1.42
C LYS A 200 35.23 33.28 1.29
N ASP A 201 35.58 34.16 2.21
CA ASP A 201 36.86 34.87 2.20
C ASP A 201 38.03 33.92 2.44
N ALA A 202 37.85 32.92 3.30
CA ALA A 202 38.86 31.88 3.51
C ALA A 202 39.08 31.00 2.27
N ILE A 203 38.01 30.59 1.59
CA ILE A 203 38.12 29.84 0.34
C ILE A 203 38.83 30.70 -0.72
N LEU A 204 38.45 31.98 -0.86
CA LEU A 204 39.09 32.90 -1.80
C LEU A 204 40.57 33.17 -1.47
N SER A 205 40.98 33.06 -0.20
CA SER A 205 42.37 33.22 0.22
C SER A 205 43.29 32.05 -0.19
N LEU A 206 42.75 30.89 -0.59
CA LEU A 206 43.55 29.75 -1.02
C LEU A 206 44.29 30.08 -2.32
N HIS A 207 45.60 29.85 -2.41
CA HIS A 207 46.35 30.24 -3.62
C HIS A 207 45.99 29.40 -4.87
N ASN A 208 45.50 28.17 -4.68
CA ASN A 208 45.20 27.25 -5.76
C ASN A 208 43.74 27.39 -6.24
N LEU A 209 43.57 27.76 -7.50
CA LEU A 209 42.25 27.95 -8.13
C LEU A 209 41.36 26.69 -8.05
N ARG A 210 41.93 25.50 -8.27
CA ARG A 210 41.18 24.24 -8.26
C ARG A 210 40.67 23.90 -6.86
N TYR A 211 41.40 24.28 -5.82
CA TYR A 211 40.97 24.09 -4.43
C TYR A 211 39.80 25.03 -4.10
N ARG A 212 39.85 26.28 -4.60
CA ARG A 212 38.71 27.21 -4.47
C ARG A 212 37.47 26.64 -5.14
N GLN A 213 37.61 26.20 -6.39
CA GLN A 213 36.49 25.68 -7.19
C GLN A 213 35.83 24.51 -6.49
N VAL A 214 36.60 23.50 -6.07
CA VAL A 214 36.03 22.33 -5.39
C VAL A 214 35.29 22.72 -4.11
N LEU A 215 35.83 23.61 -3.29
CA LEU A 215 35.14 24.03 -2.07
C LEU A 215 33.91 24.92 -2.35
N LEU A 216 33.96 25.82 -3.33
CA LEU A 216 32.82 26.66 -3.68
C LEU A 216 31.67 25.80 -4.22
N TYR A 217 31.94 24.89 -5.15
CA TYR A 217 30.90 24.06 -5.75
C TYR A 217 30.32 23.04 -4.75
N THR A 218 31.16 22.45 -3.90
CA THR A 218 30.66 21.51 -2.88
C THR A 218 29.89 22.20 -1.75
N TYR A 219 30.36 23.34 -1.23
CA TYR A 219 29.77 23.93 -0.01
C TYR A 219 28.77 25.07 -0.27
N LEU A 220 28.84 25.74 -1.42
CA LEU A 220 27.91 26.84 -1.74
C LEU A 220 26.91 26.48 -2.83
N ALA A 221 27.24 25.53 -3.72
CA ALA A 221 26.36 25.08 -4.79
C ALA A 221 25.81 23.66 -4.59
N ASP A 222 26.16 23.00 -3.48
CA ASP A 222 25.69 21.67 -3.08
C ASP A 222 25.84 20.58 -4.18
N MET A 223 26.92 20.70 -4.97
CA MET A 223 27.20 19.76 -6.06
C MET A 223 27.95 18.53 -5.53
N ASN A 224 27.53 17.35 -5.99
CA ASN A 224 28.21 16.10 -5.67
C ASN A 224 29.52 15.93 -6.49
N GLU A 225 30.40 15.03 -6.04
CA GLU A 225 31.72 14.88 -6.64
C GLU A 225 31.71 14.39 -8.09
N SER A 226 30.67 13.63 -8.49
CA SER A 226 30.45 13.21 -9.88
C SER A 226 30.12 14.38 -10.79
N GLU A 227 29.14 15.22 -10.42
CA GLU A 227 28.74 16.40 -11.18
C GLU A 227 29.90 17.40 -11.30
N LEU A 228 30.70 17.52 -10.23
CA LEU A 228 31.86 18.38 -10.21
C LEU A 228 33.00 17.87 -11.11
N ALA A 229 33.20 16.54 -11.15
CA ALA A 229 34.17 15.91 -12.04
C ALA A 229 33.80 16.13 -13.52
N ASP A 230 32.51 15.99 -13.84
CA ASP A 230 31.98 16.24 -15.17
C ASP A 230 32.10 17.71 -15.58
N LEU A 231 31.77 18.64 -14.68
CA LEU A 231 31.86 20.09 -14.89
C LEU A 231 33.30 20.56 -15.12
N LEU A 232 34.25 20.01 -14.35
CA LEU A 232 35.66 20.39 -14.42
C LEU A 232 36.47 19.52 -15.40
N HIS A 233 35.83 18.58 -16.09
CA HIS A 233 36.42 17.64 -17.04
C HIS A 233 37.64 16.89 -16.49
N VAL A 234 37.53 16.42 -15.24
CA VAL A 234 38.59 15.70 -14.51
C VAL A 234 38.06 14.42 -13.90
N SER A 235 38.94 13.56 -13.39
CA SER A 235 38.50 12.35 -12.70
C SER A 235 37.91 12.66 -11.32
N VAL A 236 36.93 11.85 -10.89
CA VAL A 236 36.38 11.91 -9.52
C VAL A 236 37.48 11.75 -8.45
N GLN A 237 38.51 10.95 -8.74
CA GLN A 237 39.66 10.78 -7.84
C GLN A 237 40.47 12.07 -7.66
N GLU A 238 40.62 12.87 -8.70
CA GLU A 238 41.26 14.18 -8.62
C GLU A 238 40.43 15.17 -7.79
N ILE A 239 39.10 15.13 -7.91
CA ILE A 239 38.19 15.93 -7.06
C ILE A 239 38.38 15.57 -5.58
N TYR A 240 38.41 14.28 -5.23
CA TYR A 240 38.68 13.86 -3.85
C TYR A 240 40.04 14.33 -3.34
N MET A 241 41.08 14.22 -4.17
CA MET A 241 42.42 14.71 -3.80
C MET A 241 42.46 16.23 -3.61
N TRP A 242 41.84 16.99 -4.51
CA TRP A 242 41.79 18.45 -4.41
C TRP A 242 40.99 18.89 -3.20
N ARG A 243 39.85 18.25 -2.91
CA ARG A 243 39.05 18.50 -1.71
C ARG A 243 39.88 18.26 -0.45
N TYR A 244 40.55 17.11 -0.35
CA TYR A 244 41.40 16.77 0.78
C TYR A 244 42.52 17.80 0.99
N ARG A 245 43.22 18.19 -0.09
CA ARG A 245 44.30 19.19 -0.02
C ARG A 245 43.78 20.60 0.28
N ALA A 246 42.60 20.96 -0.23
CA ALA A 246 41.94 22.23 0.04
C ALA A 246 41.55 22.36 1.52
N LEU A 247 40.94 21.32 2.08
CA LEU A 247 40.61 21.26 3.51
C LEU A 247 41.87 21.30 4.38
N ARG A 248 42.93 20.59 3.98
CA ARG A 248 44.22 20.65 4.68
C ARG A 248 44.86 22.04 4.63
N ALA A 249 44.69 22.79 3.53
CA ALA A 249 45.17 24.16 3.40
C ALA A 249 44.37 25.16 4.25
N LEU A 250 43.10 24.87 4.53
CA LEU A 250 42.25 25.66 5.44
C LEU A 250 42.44 25.34 6.93
N ARG A 251 43.04 24.19 7.26
CA ARG A 251 43.24 23.70 8.63
C ARG A 251 44.05 24.62 9.56
N ASN A 252 44.78 25.61 9.02
CA ASN A 252 45.49 26.60 9.82
C ASN A 252 44.56 27.67 10.45
N LYS A 253 43.25 27.59 10.22
CA LYS A 253 42.21 28.44 10.82
C LYS A 253 41.19 27.54 11.53
N GLU A 254 41.42 27.32 12.81
CA GLU A 254 40.70 26.34 13.64
C GLU A 254 39.18 26.61 13.70
N GLU A 255 38.80 27.89 13.67
CA GLU A 255 37.40 28.37 13.62
C GLU A 255 36.64 27.87 12.37
N LEU A 256 37.32 27.73 11.22
CA LEU A 256 36.69 27.29 9.96
C LEU A 256 36.44 25.78 9.90
N MET A 257 37.21 24.99 10.65
CA MET A 257 37.02 23.55 10.71
C MET A 257 35.77 23.17 11.50
N GLN A 258 35.43 23.94 12.54
CA GLN A 258 34.17 23.76 13.28
C GLN A 258 32.95 24.07 12.39
N ILE A 259 33.07 25.10 11.55
CA ILE A 259 32.02 25.51 10.60
C ILE A 259 31.79 24.46 9.52
N LEU A 260 32.87 23.90 8.96
CA LEU A 260 32.79 22.85 7.94
C LEU A 260 32.28 21.50 8.49
N GLN A 261 32.40 21.26 9.79
CA GLN A 261 31.81 20.10 10.47
C GLN A 261 30.31 20.28 10.71
N ALA A 262 29.87 21.48 11.12
CA ALA A 262 28.46 21.80 11.35
C ALA A 262 27.58 21.76 10.08
N TRP A 263 28.18 21.88 8.89
CA TRP A 263 27.48 21.77 7.60
C TRP A 263 27.48 20.34 7.02
N ARG A 264 28.03 19.36 7.76
CA ARG A 264 28.15 17.96 7.31
C ARG A 264 27.13 17.02 7.98
N GLU A 265 26.39 17.51 8.97
CA GLU A 265 25.22 16.87 9.59
C GLU A 265 23.94 17.41 8.95
#